data_AF-A0A7W0ZTX6-F1
#
_entry.id   AF-A0A7W0ZTX6-F1
#
_cell.length_a   1.000
_cell.length_b   1.000
_cell.length_c   1.000
_cell.angle_alpha   90.00
_cell.angle_beta   90.00
_cell.angle_gamma   90.00
#
_symmetry.space_group_name_H-M   'P 1'
#
loop_
_entity.id
_entity.type
_entity.pdbx_description
1 polymer ?
#
loop_
_entity_poly.entity_id
_entity_poly.type
_entity_poly.pdbx_seq_one_letter_code
_entity_poly.pdbx_strand_id
1 'polypeptide(L)'
;MTTDLPTLAINTIRTLAIDAIQKANSGHPGLPLGCAPMAYTLWQRHLKHDPKSPHWFDRDRFVLSAGHGSMLLYSLLHLTGYELSLDEIKNFRQWGSKTPGHPEWQQGDHPGAKHETPGVEATTGPLGQGAANAVGMALAEKFLATYFNRPGHAIIDHHTYALVSDGDVMEGVACEAASIAGHLGLGKLIYLYDANQITLDGPLSLSMSEDVGARYAA
;
A
#
# COMPACT_ATOMS: atom_id res chain seq x y z
N MET A 1 -13.81 -30.20 -5.21
CA MET A 1 -12.55 -29.78 -4.54
C MET A 1 -12.93 -28.66 -3.59
N THR A 2 -12.76 -28.84 -2.29
CA THR A 2 -12.89 -27.74 -1.33
C THR A 2 -11.67 -26.84 -1.49
N THR A 3 -11.85 -25.61 -1.94
CA THR A 3 -10.81 -24.58 -1.97
C THR A 3 -10.27 -24.39 -0.56
N ASP A 4 -8.95 -24.39 -0.38
CA ASP A 4 -8.36 -24.05 0.92
C ASP A 4 -8.67 -22.59 1.28
N LEU A 5 -8.75 -22.31 2.59
CA LEU A 5 -9.18 -21.01 3.10
C LEU A 5 -8.28 -19.85 2.63
N PRO A 6 -6.93 -19.98 2.56
CA PRO A 6 -6.09 -18.95 1.97
C PRO A 6 -6.44 -18.62 0.51
N THR A 7 -6.63 -19.64 -0.33
CA THR A 7 -7.00 -19.48 -1.74
C THR A 7 -8.37 -18.83 -1.86
N LEU A 8 -9.32 -19.21 -1.00
CA LEU A 8 -10.63 -18.56 -0.95
C LEU A 8 -10.49 -17.08 -0.58
N ALA A 9 -9.73 -16.73 0.46
CA ALA A 9 -9.53 -15.34 0.88
C ALA A 9 -8.84 -14.48 -0.20
N ILE A 10 -7.79 -15.02 -0.84
CA ILE A 10 -7.11 -14.37 -1.98
C ILE A 10 -8.11 -14.12 -3.12
N ASN A 11 -8.93 -15.11 -3.45
CA ASN A 11 -9.94 -14.95 -4.49
C ASN A 11 -11.06 -13.99 -4.07
N THR A 12 -11.41 -13.91 -2.78
CA THR A 12 -12.35 -12.90 -2.27
C THR A 12 -11.81 -11.48 -2.49
N ILE A 13 -10.52 -11.22 -2.23
CA ILE A 13 -9.88 -9.93 -2.53
C ILE A 13 -10.01 -9.62 -4.02
N ARG A 14 -9.71 -10.60 -4.89
CA ARG A 14 -9.82 -10.45 -6.34
C ARG A 14 -11.24 -10.12 -6.79
N THR A 15 -12.23 -10.86 -6.31
CA THR A 15 -13.63 -10.68 -6.74
C THR A 15 -14.23 -9.39 -6.20
N LEU A 16 -13.91 -8.97 -4.97
CA LEU A 16 -14.33 -7.66 -4.46
C LEU A 16 -13.80 -6.53 -5.35
N ALA A 17 -12.54 -6.61 -5.78
CA ALA A 17 -11.96 -5.64 -6.69
C ALA A 17 -12.64 -5.66 -8.06
N ILE A 18 -12.83 -6.83 -8.68
CA ILE A 18 -13.52 -6.97 -9.97
C ILE A 18 -14.92 -6.36 -9.89
N ASP A 19 -15.73 -6.76 -8.92
CA ASP A 19 -17.13 -6.39 -8.84
C ASP A 19 -17.32 -4.89 -8.55
N ALA A 20 -16.50 -4.31 -7.67
CA ALA A 20 -16.54 -2.89 -7.38
C ALA A 20 -16.14 -2.04 -8.59
N ILE A 21 -15.06 -2.43 -9.29
CA ILE A 21 -14.61 -1.75 -10.52
C ILE A 21 -15.67 -1.84 -11.61
N GLN A 22 -16.28 -3.03 -11.79
CA GLN A 22 -17.36 -3.22 -12.76
C GLN A 22 -18.59 -2.38 -12.41
N LYS A 23 -19.01 -2.35 -11.14
CA LYS A 23 -20.15 -1.53 -10.70
C LYS A 23 -19.89 -0.03 -10.89
N ALA A 24 -18.66 0.43 -10.64
CA ALA A 24 -18.26 1.81 -10.87
C ALA A 24 -18.07 2.15 -12.35
N ASN A 25 -17.96 1.14 -13.23
CA ASN A 25 -17.56 1.26 -14.63
C ASN A 25 -16.24 2.07 -14.78
N SER A 26 -15.35 1.94 -13.79
CA SER A 26 -14.12 2.73 -13.67
C SER A 26 -13.18 2.08 -12.66
N GLY A 27 -11.90 1.96 -12.98
CA GLY A 27 -10.87 1.45 -12.07
C GLY A 27 -9.83 0.57 -12.76
N HIS A 28 -8.91 0.01 -11.97
CA HIS A 28 -7.76 -0.76 -12.46
C HIS A 28 -7.79 -2.18 -11.86
N PRO A 29 -8.23 -3.20 -12.62
CA PRO A 29 -8.37 -4.56 -12.10
C PRO A 29 -7.04 -5.34 -12.11
N GLY A 30 -6.08 -4.99 -12.97
CA GLY A 30 -4.85 -5.75 -13.17
C GLY A 30 -4.03 -5.95 -11.89
N LEU A 31 -3.64 -4.86 -11.23
CA LEU A 31 -2.84 -4.92 -10.00
C LEU A 31 -3.57 -5.67 -8.87
N PRO A 32 -4.84 -5.39 -8.51
CA PRO A 32 -5.54 -6.18 -7.50
C PRO A 32 -5.55 -7.69 -7.77
N LEU A 33 -5.63 -8.11 -9.04
CA LEU A 33 -5.63 -9.52 -9.40
C LEU A 33 -4.25 -10.19 -9.23
N GLY A 34 -3.20 -9.51 -9.69
CA GLY A 34 -1.83 -10.00 -9.60
C GLY A 34 -1.29 -9.99 -8.17
N CYS A 35 -1.57 -8.92 -7.43
CA CYS A 35 -0.99 -8.66 -6.12
C CYS A 35 -1.73 -9.27 -4.94
N ALA A 36 -2.98 -9.74 -5.11
CA ALA A 36 -3.77 -10.32 -4.01
C ALA A 36 -3.02 -11.39 -3.18
N PRO A 37 -2.22 -12.32 -3.75
CA PRO A 37 -1.47 -13.28 -2.96
C PRO A 37 -0.40 -12.65 -2.05
N MET A 38 0.41 -11.72 -2.57
CA MET A 38 1.45 -11.06 -1.76
C MET A 38 0.85 -10.13 -0.72
N ALA A 39 -0.23 -9.42 -1.08
CA ALA A 39 -0.93 -8.54 -0.15
C ALA A 39 -1.62 -9.33 0.97
N TYR A 40 -2.30 -10.43 0.65
CA TYR A 40 -2.85 -11.36 1.65
C TYR A 40 -1.76 -11.90 2.58
N THR A 41 -0.63 -12.32 2.02
CA THR A 41 0.49 -12.86 2.80
C THR A 41 1.02 -11.82 3.78
N LEU A 42 1.28 -10.59 3.31
CA LEU A 42 1.70 -9.49 4.17
C LEU A 42 0.66 -9.21 5.27
N TRP A 43 -0.58 -8.91 4.89
CA TRP A 43 -1.60 -8.44 5.82
C TRP A 43 -2.01 -9.49 6.85
N GLN A 44 -2.06 -10.76 6.45
CA GLN A 44 -2.50 -11.83 7.35
C GLN A 44 -1.39 -12.37 8.25
N ARG A 45 -0.11 -12.26 7.85
CA ARG A 45 0.99 -12.97 8.50
C ARG A 45 2.14 -12.09 9.00
N HIS A 46 2.33 -10.91 8.43
CA HIS A 46 3.52 -10.09 8.68
C HIS A 46 3.19 -8.69 9.17
N LEU A 47 2.04 -8.13 8.80
CA LEU A 47 1.65 -6.77 9.17
C LEU A 47 1.12 -6.73 10.60
N LYS A 48 1.81 -6.01 11.49
CA LYS A 48 1.37 -5.74 12.86
C LYS A 48 0.39 -4.56 12.86
N HIS A 49 -0.91 -4.82 12.82
CA HIS A 49 -1.93 -3.77 12.80
C HIS A 49 -3.16 -4.11 13.65
N ASP A 50 -3.90 -3.09 14.08
CA ASP A 50 -5.19 -3.25 14.77
C ASP A 50 -6.27 -2.45 14.03
N PRO A 51 -7.18 -3.11 13.29
CA PRO A 51 -8.29 -2.48 12.59
C PRO A 51 -9.24 -1.68 13.50
N LYS A 52 -9.31 -2.01 14.80
CA LYS A 52 -10.11 -1.27 15.79
C LYS A 52 -9.39 -0.03 16.33
N SER A 53 -8.07 0.03 16.12
CA SER A 53 -7.21 1.13 16.55
C SER A 53 -6.32 1.60 15.39
N PRO A 54 -6.90 2.09 14.27
CA PRO A 54 -6.14 2.46 13.08
C PRO A 54 -5.11 3.58 13.33
N HIS A 55 -5.25 4.33 14.43
CA HIS A 55 -4.30 5.36 14.84
C HIS A 55 -3.26 4.88 15.88
N TRP A 56 -3.19 3.58 16.20
CA TRP A 56 -2.17 3.03 17.09
C TRP A 56 -0.78 3.43 16.62
N PHE A 57 -0.04 4.14 17.48
CA PHE A 57 1.22 4.76 17.13
C PHE A 57 2.29 3.78 16.64
N ASP A 58 2.37 2.58 17.20
CA ASP A 58 3.43 1.62 16.90
C ASP A 58 2.96 0.46 16.01
N ARG A 59 1.86 0.62 15.25
CA ARG A 59 1.48 -0.34 14.20
C ARG A 59 2.52 -0.37 13.06
N ASP A 60 2.61 -1.44 12.30
CA ASP A 60 3.32 -1.40 11.03
C ASP A 60 2.60 -0.47 10.05
N ARG A 61 3.37 0.22 9.21
CA ARG A 61 2.83 1.13 8.19
C ARG A 61 2.77 0.41 6.85
N PHE A 62 1.69 0.56 6.11
CA PHE A 62 1.55 0.05 4.75
C PHE A 62 1.18 1.16 3.77
N VAL A 63 2.04 1.39 2.77
CA VAL A 63 1.80 2.36 1.70
C VAL A 63 1.57 1.63 0.38
N LEU A 64 0.40 1.82 -0.23
CA LEU A 64 0.17 1.39 -1.60
C LEU A 64 0.71 2.46 -2.57
N SER A 65 2.01 2.42 -2.92
CA SER A 65 2.61 3.43 -3.80
C SER A 65 1.97 3.42 -5.19
N ALA A 66 1.71 2.22 -5.70
CA ALA A 66 0.92 1.98 -6.89
C ALA A 66 -0.58 2.24 -6.64
N GLY A 67 -0.92 3.50 -6.31
CA GLY A 67 -2.24 3.90 -5.82
C GLY A 67 -3.40 3.60 -6.77
N HIS A 68 -3.11 3.35 -8.05
CA HIS A 68 -4.13 2.94 -9.04
C HIS A 68 -4.78 1.59 -8.65
N GLY A 69 -4.08 0.75 -7.89
CA GLY A 69 -4.56 -0.49 -7.30
C GLY A 69 -5.46 -0.34 -6.08
N SER A 70 -6.09 0.83 -5.87
CA SER A 70 -6.87 1.21 -4.68
C SER A 70 -7.85 0.14 -4.18
N MET A 71 -8.55 -0.56 -5.10
CA MET A 71 -9.48 -1.63 -4.70
C MET A 71 -8.81 -2.83 -4.02
N LEU A 72 -7.51 -3.08 -4.23
CA LEU A 72 -6.75 -4.05 -3.43
C LEU A 72 -6.74 -3.63 -1.96
N LEU A 73 -6.36 -2.37 -1.70
CA LEU A 73 -6.28 -1.81 -0.35
C LEU A 73 -7.65 -1.78 0.32
N TYR A 74 -8.68 -1.28 -0.37
CA TYR A 74 -10.03 -1.22 0.19
C TYR A 74 -10.59 -2.61 0.51
N SER A 75 -10.33 -3.60 -0.34
CA SER A 75 -10.71 -5.00 -0.06
C SER A 75 -10.02 -5.54 1.20
N LEU A 76 -8.72 -5.26 1.38
CA LEU A 76 -7.97 -5.68 2.56
C LEU A 76 -8.49 -4.98 3.83
N LEU A 77 -8.73 -3.68 3.78
CA LEU A 77 -9.28 -2.91 4.90
C LEU A 77 -10.65 -3.44 5.31
N HIS A 78 -11.54 -3.67 4.35
CA HIS A 78 -12.85 -4.25 4.60
C HIS A 78 -12.76 -5.65 5.24
N LEU A 79 -11.97 -6.55 4.65
CA LEU A 79 -11.88 -7.95 5.07
C LEU A 79 -11.16 -8.12 6.43
N THR A 80 -10.25 -7.21 6.76
CA THR A 80 -9.55 -7.24 8.06
C THR A 80 -10.32 -6.54 9.18
N GLY A 81 -11.42 -5.85 8.85
CA GLY A 81 -12.35 -5.30 9.85
C GLY A 81 -12.09 -3.84 10.24
N TYR A 82 -11.45 -3.06 9.36
CA TYR A 82 -11.48 -1.60 9.48
C TYR A 82 -12.91 -1.09 9.31
N GLU A 83 -13.17 0.16 9.71
CA GLU A 83 -14.47 0.81 9.54
C GLU A 83 -14.73 1.22 8.07
N LEU A 84 -14.67 0.24 7.18
CA LEU A 84 -14.93 0.31 5.75
C LEU A 84 -15.92 -0.80 5.37
N SER A 85 -17.19 -0.44 5.28
CA SER A 85 -18.27 -1.40 5.06
C SER A 85 -18.28 -1.93 3.62
N LEU A 86 -18.99 -3.05 3.40
CA LEU A 86 -19.24 -3.54 2.05
C LEU A 86 -20.01 -2.53 1.18
N ASP A 87 -20.82 -1.67 1.78
CA ASP A 87 -21.54 -0.63 1.04
C ASP A 87 -20.61 0.48 0.55
N GLU A 88 -19.55 0.80 1.31
CA GLU A 88 -18.46 1.67 0.81
C GLU A 88 -17.70 1.01 -0.34
N ILE A 89 -17.45 -0.30 -0.29
CA ILE A 89 -16.87 -1.05 -1.42
C ILE A 89 -17.76 -0.95 -2.66
N LYS A 90 -19.08 -1.12 -2.50
CA LYS A 90 -20.04 -0.93 -3.61
C LYS A 90 -20.06 0.51 -4.12
N ASN A 91 -19.70 1.49 -3.30
CA ASN A 91 -19.64 2.91 -3.65
C ASN A 91 -18.27 3.36 -4.16
N PHE A 92 -17.40 2.44 -4.57
CA PHE A 92 -16.11 2.75 -5.18
C PHE A 92 -16.23 3.82 -6.28
N ARG A 93 -15.38 4.85 -6.20
CA ARG A 93 -15.33 6.01 -7.12
C ARG A 93 -16.59 6.86 -7.21
N GLN A 94 -17.53 6.69 -6.27
CA GLN A 94 -18.72 7.53 -6.23
C GLN A 94 -18.46 8.78 -5.39
N TRP A 95 -19.13 9.87 -5.77
CA TRP A 95 -19.14 11.10 -4.97
C TRP A 95 -19.64 10.79 -3.56
N GLY A 96 -18.93 11.21 -2.52
CA GLY A 96 -19.38 10.88 -1.16
C GLY A 96 -18.65 9.72 -0.50
N SER A 97 -17.97 8.87 -1.28
CA SER A 97 -17.51 7.58 -0.79
C SER A 97 -16.19 7.63 -0.02
N LYS A 98 -16.02 6.71 0.93
CA LYS A 98 -14.75 6.39 1.58
C LYS A 98 -13.86 5.47 0.71
N THR A 99 -14.16 5.36 -0.58
CA THR A 99 -13.44 4.50 -1.53
C THR A 99 -13.16 5.27 -2.83
N PRO A 100 -12.39 6.38 -2.76
CA PRO A 100 -12.04 7.18 -3.92
C PRO A 100 -11.22 6.41 -4.97
N GLY A 101 -10.97 7.02 -6.12
CA GLY A 101 -10.29 6.33 -7.22
C GLY A 101 -8.84 5.94 -6.91
N HIS A 102 -8.17 6.70 -6.05
CA HIS A 102 -6.84 6.47 -5.51
C HIS A 102 -6.90 6.65 -3.98
N PRO A 103 -5.99 6.03 -3.18
CA PRO A 103 -5.98 6.21 -1.74
C PRO A 103 -5.79 7.67 -1.36
N GLU A 104 -6.64 8.17 -0.47
CA GLU A 104 -6.56 9.52 0.07
C GLU A 104 -6.36 9.41 1.59
N TRP A 105 -5.19 9.82 2.06
CA TRP A 105 -4.94 10.02 3.49
C TRP A 105 -5.52 11.36 3.91
N GLN A 106 -6.20 11.38 5.06
CA GLN A 106 -6.74 12.59 5.64
C GLN A 106 -6.48 12.59 7.14
N GLN A 107 -6.08 13.76 7.65
CA GLN A 107 -6.03 14.05 9.08
C GLN A 107 -6.72 15.40 9.31
N GLY A 108 -7.84 15.39 10.01
CA GLY A 108 -8.56 16.59 10.48
C GLY A 108 -9.69 17.10 9.58
N ASP A 109 -10.33 18.19 10.03
CA ASP A 109 -11.55 18.81 9.49
C ASP A 109 -11.33 19.60 8.18
N HIS A 110 -10.55 19.08 7.23
CA HIS A 110 -10.32 19.81 5.97
C HIS A 110 -11.66 20.02 5.25
N PRO A 111 -12.12 21.28 5.07
CA PRO A 111 -13.54 21.56 4.75
C PRO A 111 -13.98 21.10 3.35
N GLY A 112 -13.03 20.74 2.48
CA GLY A 112 -13.28 20.15 1.16
C GLY A 112 -13.27 18.62 1.13
N ALA A 113 -12.77 17.98 2.19
CA ALA A 113 -12.64 16.54 2.29
C ALA A 113 -13.84 16.00 3.07
N LYS A 114 -14.70 15.26 2.38
CA LYS A 114 -15.97 14.81 2.95
C LYS A 114 -15.91 13.37 3.50
N HIS A 115 -14.78 12.66 3.34
CA HIS A 115 -14.70 11.20 3.57
C HIS A 115 -13.30 10.78 4.02
N GLU A 116 -13.19 10.22 5.23
CA GLU A 116 -11.99 9.53 5.71
C GLU A 116 -12.04 8.04 5.34
N THR A 117 -10.94 7.49 4.83
CA THR A 117 -10.76 6.04 4.62
C THR A 117 -9.86 5.46 5.72
N PRO A 118 -10.41 4.78 6.73
CA PRO A 118 -9.61 4.25 7.84
C PRO A 118 -8.53 3.27 7.33
N GLY A 119 -7.30 3.43 7.83
CA GLY A 119 -6.18 2.54 7.50
C GLY A 119 -5.44 2.87 6.19
N VAL A 120 -5.81 3.95 5.48
CA VAL A 120 -4.96 4.53 4.44
C VAL A 120 -3.87 5.36 5.12
N GLU A 121 -2.60 5.05 4.88
CA GLU A 121 -1.45 5.71 5.53
C GLU A 121 -0.93 6.95 4.79
N ALA A 122 -1.12 7.01 3.47
CA ALA A 122 -0.66 8.10 2.62
C ALA A 122 -1.57 8.27 1.41
N THR A 123 -1.75 9.52 0.98
CA THR A 123 -2.33 9.82 -0.33
C THR A 123 -1.35 9.38 -1.41
N THR A 124 -1.81 8.55 -2.33
CA THR A 124 -1.01 8.01 -3.43
C THR A 124 -1.79 8.11 -4.74
N GLY A 125 -1.13 7.86 -5.87
CA GLY A 125 -1.69 8.11 -7.20
C GLY A 125 -0.62 8.66 -8.13
N PRO A 126 0.04 9.77 -7.75
CA PRO A 126 1.31 10.16 -8.38
C PRO A 126 2.37 9.10 -8.07
N LEU A 127 2.86 8.42 -9.12
CA LEU A 127 3.81 7.32 -8.99
C LEU A 127 5.12 7.78 -8.34
N GLY A 128 5.80 6.86 -7.66
CA GLY A 128 7.08 7.09 -6.98
C GLY A 128 6.97 7.80 -5.62
N GLN A 129 5.97 8.67 -5.44
CA GLN A 129 5.79 9.43 -4.20
C GLN A 129 5.42 8.55 -3.00
N GLY A 130 4.64 7.49 -3.20
CA GLY A 130 4.30 6.55 -2.12
C GLY A 130 5.54 5.81 -1.60
N ALA A 131 6.42 5.38 -2.51
CA ALA A 131 7.72 4.80 -2.16
C ALA A 131 8.56 5.81 -1.37
N ALA A 132 8.71 7.04 -1.87
CA ALA A 132 9.45 8.09 -1.16
C ALA A 132 8.86 8.41 0.23
N ASN A 133 7.54 8.46 0.37
CA ASN A 133 6.87 8.64 1.65
C ASN A 133 7.18 7.50 2.63
N ALA A 134 7.21 6.25 2.15
CA ALA A 134 7.58 5.10 2.97
C ALA A 134 9.02 5.19 3.51
N VAL A 135 9.97 5.73 2.73
CA VAL A 135 11.32 6.04 3.23
C VAL A 135 11.26 7.02 4.41
N GLY A 136 10.46 8.09 4.27
CA GLY A 136 10.26 9.07 5.34
C GLY A 136 9.66 8.45 6.61
N MET A 137 8.67 7.56 6.47
CA MET A 137 8.07 6.85 7.60
C MET A 137 9.08 5.94 8.31
N ALA A 138 9.89 5.17 7.56
CA ALA A 138 10.93 4.32 8.13
C ALA A 138 12.05 5.12 8.80
N LEU A 139 12.42 6.27 8.23
CA LEU A 139 13.37 7.19 8.84
C LEU A 139 12.83 7.74 10.18
N ALA A 140 11.56 8.13 10.22
CA ALA A 140 10.91 8.62 11.43
C ALA A 140 10.87 7.54 12.53
N GLU A 141 10.51 6.30 12.18
CA GLU A 141 10.57 5.16 13.11
C GLU A 141 11.98 5.01 13.71
N LYS A 142 13.01 4.93 12.86
CA LYS A 142 14.39 4.73 13.30
C LYS A 142 14.88 5.87 14.20
N PHE A 143 14.57 7.11 13.81
CA PHE A 143 14.92 8.29 14.60
C PHE A 143 14.26 8.27 15.97
N LEU A 144 12.94 8.07 16.02
CA LEU A 144 12.17 8.10 17.26
C LEU A 144 12.51 6.91 18.16
N ALA A 145 12.70 5.72 17.60
CA ALA A 145 13.18 4.54 18.33
C ALA A 145 14.53 4.82 18.99
N THR A 146 15.48 5.42 18.27
CA THR A 146 16.80 5.80 18.82
C THR A 146 16.66 6.82 19.95
N TYR A 147 15.75 7.77 19.81
CA TYR A 147 15.58 8.85 20.78
C TYR A 147 14.86 8.39 22.06
N PHE A 148 13.83 7.56 21.94
CA PHE A 148 12.91 7.24 23.03
C PHE A 148 13.07 5.84 23.62
N ASN A 149 13.55 4.84 22.88
CA ASN A 149 13.70 3.50 23.45
C ASN A 149 14.79 3.48 24.52
N ARG A 150 14.62 2.63 25.53
CA ARG A 150 15.55 2.42 26.66
C ARG A 150 15.73 0.93 26.90
N PRO A 151 16.78 0.49 27.62
CA PRO A 151 16.93 -0.91 27.99
C PRO A 151 15.65 -1.48 28.63
N GLY A 152 15.13 -2.58 28.08
CA GLY A 152 13.88 -3.22 28.49
C GLY A 152 12.59 -2.53 28.03
N HIS A 153 12.67 -1.42 27.29
CA HIS A 153 11.51 -0.61 26.87
C HIS A 153 11.67 -0.17 25.40
N ALA A 154 11.20 -1.01 24.48
CA ALA A 154 11.06 -0.69 23.06
C ALA A 154 9.63 -0.22 22.79
N ILE A 155 9.40 1.09 22.89
CA ILE A 155 8.07 1.70 22.69
C ILE A 155 7.81 2.08 21.24
N ILE A 156 8.85 2.11 20.41
CA ILE A 156 8.80 2.32 18.96
C ILE A 156 9.60 1.21 18.32
N ASP A 157 8.90 0.28 17.67
CA ASP A 157 9.48 -0.89 17.02
C ASP A 157 8.50 -1.45 15.98
N HIS A 158 8.42 -0.79 14.82
CA HIS A 158 7.53 -1.19 13.74
C HIS A 158 8.21 -1.14 12.37
N HIS A 159 7.63 -1.88 11.42
CA HIS A 159 8.06 -1.91 10.04
C HIS A 159 7.30 -0.90 9.19
N THR A 160 7.91 -0.52 8.08
CA THR A 160 7.24 0.19 6.99
C THR A 160 7.29 -0.67 5.73
N TYR A 161 6.11 -0.97 5.19
CA TYR A 161 5.94 -1.71 3.95
C TYR A 161 5.43 -0.77 2.85
N ALA A 162 5.92 -0.93 1.63
CA ALA A 162 5.28 -0.33 0.46
C ALA A 162 5.10 -1.32 -0.67
N LEU A 163 3.93 -1.30 -1.32
CA LEU A 163 3.71 -2.02 -2.57
C LEU A 163 3.98 -1.05 -3.74
N VAL A 164 4.99 -1.37 -4.54
CA VAL A 164 5.48 -0.55 -5.67
C VAL A 164 5.27 -1.26 -6.99
N SER A 165 5.05 -0.51 -8.06
CA SER A 165 4.90 -0.98 -9.43
C SER A 165 6.11 -0.63 -10.29
N ASP A 166 6.13 -1.12 -11.53
CA ASP A 166 7.10 -0.71 -12.56
C ASP A 166 7.13 0.83 -12.71
N GLY A 167 5.95 1.47 -12.72
CA GLY A 167 5.84 2.92 -12.83
C GLY A 167 6.45 3.66 -11.64
N ASP A 168 6.38 3.10 -10.42
CA ASP A 168 7.01 3.71 -9.25
C ASP A 168 8.54 3.65 -9.35
N VAL A 169 9.10 2.52 -9.80
CA VAL A 169 10.56 2.34 -9.86
C VAL A 169 11.21 3.04 -11.04
N MET A 170 10.43 3.48 -12.04
CA MET A 170 10.86 4.36 -13.13
C MET A 170 10.98 5.83 -12.71
N GLU A 171 10.22 6.26 -11.69
CA GLU A 171 10.20 7.66 -11.26
C GLU A 171 11.48 8.05 -10.51
N GLY A 172 12.09 9.17 -10.91
CA GLY A 172 13.37 9.63 -10.34
C GLY A 172 13.31 9.83 -8.82
N VAL A 173 12.17 10.27 -8.30
CA VAL A 173 11.96 10.46 -6.85
C VAL A 173 12.08 9.15 -6.06
N ALA A 174 11.69 8.01 -6.65
CA ALA A 174 11.83 6.71 -6.00
C ALA A 174 13.31 6.27 -5.96
N CYS A 175 14.08 6.61 -7.00
CA CYS A 175 15.53 6.37 -7.04
C CYS A 175 16.29 7.21 -6.00
N GLU A 176 15.96 8.50 -5.89
CA GLU A 176 16.50 9.40 -4.86
C GLU A 176 16.22 8.85 -3.46
N ALA A 177 14.96 8.47 -3.20
CA ALA A 177 14.55 7.94 -1.92
C ALA A 177 15.22 6.59 -1.59
N ALA A 178 15.35 5.68 -2.57
CA ALA A 178 16.03 4.40 -2.40
C ALA A 178 17.51 4.57 -2.05
N SER A 179 18.21 5.49 -2.73
CA SER A 179 19.61 5.83 -2.43
C SER A 179 19.78 6.32 -0.98
N ILE A 180 18.90 7.21 -0.53
CA ILE A 180 18.88 7.70 0.86
C ILE A 180 18.58 6.56 1.85
N ALA A 181 17.61 5.70 1.54
CA ALA A 181 17.24 4.57 2.40
C ALA A 181 18.39 3.58 2.58
N GLY A 182 19.12 3.27 1.50
CA GLY A 182 20.32 2.45 1.52
C GLY A 182 21.44 3.09 2.35
N HIS A 183 21.75 4.37 2.07
CA HIS A 183 22.77 5.13 2.81
C HIS A 183 22.50 5.17 4.33
N LEU A 184 21.24 5.38 4.72
CA LEU A 184 20.84 5.47 6.12
C LEU A 184 20.64 4.10 6.80
N GLY A 185 20.73 2.99 6.05
CA GLY A 185 20.55 1.64 6.57
C GLY A 185 19.17 1.44 7.22
N LEU A 186 18.10 1.76 6.49
CA LEU A 186 16.72 1.64 6.96
C LEU A 186 16.21 0.19 6.90
N GLY A 187 16.76 -0.69 7.74
CA GLY A 187 16.50 -2.15 7.69
C GLY A 187 15.07 -2.61 8.04
N LYS A 188 14.18 -1.70 8.45
CA LYS A 188 12.75 -1.98 8.69
C LYS A 188 11.84 -1.47 7.56
N LEU A 189 12.42 -0.95 6.47
CA LEU A 189 11.71 -0.62 5.24
C LEU A 189 11.71 -1.82 4.30
N ILE A 190 10.53 -2.23 3.83
CA ILE A 190 10.37 -3.37 2.93
C ILE A 190 9.49 -2.97 1.74
N TYR A 191 10.04 -3.06 0.53
CA TYR A 191 9.27 -2.91 -0.70
C TYR A 191 8.83 -4.27 -1.25
N LEU A 192 7.54 -4.37 -1.58
CA LEU A 192 6.93 -5.44 -2.35
C LEU A 192 6.75 -4.92 -3.77
N TYR A 193 7.59 -5.39 -4.69
CA TYR A 193 7.57 -4.94 -6.08
C TYR A 193 6.71 -5.87 -6.94
N ASP A 194 5.60 -5.33 -7.49
CA ASP A 194 4.79 -5.99 -8.52
C ASP A 194 5.48 -5.89 -9.89
N ALA A 195 6.48 -6.75 -10.10
CA ALA A 195 7.24 -6.84 -11.35
C ALA A 195 6.48 -7.67 -12.41
N ASN A 196 5.42 -7.10 -12.97
CA ASN A 196 4.50 -7.81 -13.87
C ASN A 196 4.81 -7.63 -15.37
N GLN A 197 5.82 -6.82 -15.71
CA GLN A 197 6.29 -6.56 -17.09
C GLN A 197 5.29 -5.80 -17.97
N ILE A 198 4.32 -5.10 -17.36
CA ILE A 198 3.27 -4.35 -18.06
C ILE A 198 3.19 -2.93 -17.50
N THR A 199 3.14 -1.96 -18.42
CA THR A 199 2.81 -0.56 -18.13
C THR A 199 1.46 -0.21 -18.76
N LEU A 200 0.99 1.02 -18.54
CA LEU A 200 -0.27 1.49 -19.10
C LEU A 200 -0.30 1.42 -20.64
N ASP A 201 0.80 1.80 -21.29
CA ASP A 201 0.89 1.85 -22.76
C ASP A 201 1.28 0.51 -23.41
N GLY A 202 1.62 -0.51 -22.62
CA GLY A 202 1.97 -1.84 -23.14
C GLY A 202 3.11 -2.54 -22.40
N PRO A 203 3.81 -3.48 -23.07
CA PRO A 203 4.93 -4.20 -22.47
C PRO A 203 6.00 -3.27 -21.92
N LEU A 204 6.47 -3.55 -20.69
CA LEU A 204 7.50 -2.78 -19.99
C LEU A 204 8.78 -2.61 -20.82
N SER A 205 9.15 -3.62 -21.60
CA SER A 205 10.33 -3.62 -22.46
C SER A 205 10.36 -2.52 -23.52
N LEU A 206 9.23 -1.83 -23.77
CA LEU A 206 9.18 -0.68 -24.67
C LEU A 206 9.84 0.57 -24.07
N SER A 207 9.92 0.67 -22.74
CA SER A 207 10.36 1.89 -22.05
C SER A 207 11.32 1.65 -20.88
N MET A 208 11.40 0.43 -20.33
CA MET A 208 12.33 0.07 -19.25
C MET A 208 12.94 -1.31 -19.49
N SER A 209 14.26 -1.40 -19.41
CA SER A 209 15.05 -2.62 -19.64
C SER A 209 16.23 -2.77 -18.67
N GLU A 210 16.27 -1.96 -17.62
CA GLU A 210 17.33 -2.02 -16.61
C GLU A 210 17.17 -3.21 -15.66
N ASP A 211 18.26 -3.54 -14.97
CA ASP A 211 18.25 -4.49 -13.86
C ASP A 211 17.91 -3.74 -12.56
N VAL A 212 16.62 -3.73 -12.21
CA VAL A 212 16.11 -3.11 -10.99
C VAL A 212 16.78 -3.71 -9.75
N GLY A 213 17.02 -5.03 -9.74
CA GLY A 213 17.65 -5.71 -8.60
C GLY A 213 19.09 -5.24 -8.38
N ALA A 214 19.87 -5.16 -9.46
CA ALA A 214 21.24 -4.65 -9.41
C ALA A 214 21.28 -3.17 -8.99
N ARG A 215 20.34 -2.34 -9.46
CA ARG A 215 20.25 -0.93 -9.07
C ARG A 215 19.96 -0.74 -7.58
N TYR A 216 19.07 -1.54 -6.99
CA TYR A 216 18.78 -1.48 -5.55
C TYR A 216 19.89 -2.09 -4.68
N ALA A 217 20.75 -2.93 -5.25
CA ALA A 217 21.90 -3.50 -4.54
C ALA A 217 23.14 -2.58 -4.50
N ALA A 218 23.24 -1.62 -5.42
CA ALA A 218 24.33 -0.66 -5.55
C ALA A 218 24.23 0.49 -4.53
#